data_AF-A0A7V9TI05-F1
#
_entry.id   AF-A0A7V9TI05-F1
#
_cell.length_a   1.000
_cell.length_b   1.000
_cell.length_c   1.000
_cell.angle_alpha   90.00
_cell.angle_beta   90.00
_cell.angle_gamma   90.00
#
_symmetry.space_group_name_H-M   'P 1'
#
loop_
_entity.id
_entity.type
_entity.pdbx_description
1 polymer ?
#
loop_
_entity_poly.entity_id
_entity_poly.type
_entity_poly.pdbx_seq_one_letter_code
_entity_poly.pdbx_strand_id
1 'polypeptide(L)'
;MKNRTIGLATLALLASFISATPSGAQSVRVEGDVNHPANRVLSDILTRNQYLVIERDTVLGADFVTDGDLLVIRSDVRLAGRVGGSVAVIQGAFFTRPGSRIEGELASIGGELYLSRLAEVGAVHELPTGVGTGVAYEAGTHTVTLVPPSLPARVGTTGIFGLAVPTYDRVNGLTARWGSQLLLRRDTVPPVIRGSVSYATARRAVGGSIALDVPVAGGWVTAEVAREAFTNEAWIRGPLMNTLSTLILRSDVRDYHESDVALLRFERRQRQPIIQGESFWGPRLTVRGSRDRSLEAANVWSLTGRDEPWRENPPISDGEIFSVSPGALVEWRGAVSWFRGDVSVEWAPGGVGDFEFVHLVSEGRLTMPALWNHSLELRGRTHQTLGGSAAPAQRWTLFGGGGTVPTLPVAAMRGDRLVFLETKYDIPLAWVRLPLVGSPDLRLQHATGAAWVTNTPMPDLEQSIGAGLRFFLIQALVHVDPAARPLRPIYSIGTGFQF
;
A
#
# COMPACT_ATOMS: atom_id res chain seq x y z
N MET A 1 52.54 -36.22 -77.63
CA MET A 1 52.16 -34.79 -77.48
C MET A 1 50.89 -34.72 -76.65
N LYS A 2 50.88 -33.87 -75.59
CA LYS A 2 49.80 -33.05 -74.98
C LYS A 2 48.32 -33.55 -75.13
N ASN A 3 47.40 -33.46 -74.17
CA ASN A 3 47.33 -32.84 -72.83
C ASN A 3 46.03 -33.32 -72.14
N ARG A 4 46.16 -33.61 -70.83
CA ARG A 4 45.22 -33.44 -69.70
C ARG A 4 43.73 -33.15 -69.96
N THR A 5 42.88 -34.10 -69.53
CA THR A 5 41.45 -33.89 -69.20
C THR A 5 41.07 -34.76 -67.99
N ILE A 6 41.36 -34.34 -66.77
CA ILE A 6 40.75 -34.90 -65.54
C ILE A 6 40.65 -33.76 -64.52
N GLY A 7 39.43 -33.43 -64.10
CA GLY A 7 39.21 -32.45 -63.03
C GLY A 7 37.81 -31.83 -63.02
N LEU A 8 36.76 -32.65 -63.14
CA LEU A 8 35.36 -32.18 -63.09
C LEU A 8 34.44 -33.13 -62.29
N ALA A 9 35.02 -33.92 -61.35
CA ALA A 9 34.27 -34.89 -60.54
C ALA A 9 34.22 -34.56 -59.04
N THR A 10 34.87 -33.48 -58.58
CA THR A 10 34.97 -33.18 -57.12
C THR A 10 34.08 -32.02 -56.67
N LEU A 11 33.38 -31.32 -57.59
CA LEU A 11 32.49 -30.20 -57.24
C LEU A 11 31.01 -30.59 -57.06
N ALA A 12 30.61 -31.81 -57.43
CA ALA A 12 29.21 -32.24 -57.37
C ALA A 12 28.83 -32.95 -56.06
N LEU A 13 29.80 -33.29 -55.20
CA LEU A 13 29.55 -33.95 -53.90
C LEU A 13 29.59 -33.00 -52.69
N LEU A 14 29.91 -31.71 -52.90
CA LEU A 14 29.86 -30.67 -51.86
C LEU A 14 28.61 -29.78 -51.95
N ALA A 15 27.78 -29.94 -52.99
CA ALA A 15 26.53 -29.20 -53.17
C ALA A 15 25.27 -29.94 -52.68
N SER A 16 25.42 -31.18 -52.17
CA SER A 16 24.29 -32.00 -51.68
C SER A 16 24.10 -31.97 -50.15
N PHE A 17 24.87 -31.17 -49.42
CA PHE A 17 24.75 -31.01 -47.96
C PHE A 17 24.22 -29.63 -47.50
N ILE A 18 23.86 -28.73 -48.41
CA ILE A 18 23.30 -27.40 -48.06
C ILE A 18 22.05 -27.11 -48.90
N SER A 19 21.09 -28.02 -48.82
CA SER A 19 19.69 -27.72 -49.14
C SER A 19 18.87 -27.99 -47.89
N ALA A 20 19.12 -27.20 -46.84
CA ALA A 20 18.16 -27.04 -45.76
C ALA A 20 16.92 -26.42 -46.41
N THR A 21 15.99 -27.27 -46.82
CA THR A 21 14.61 -26.84 -47.04
C THR A 21 14.20 -26.11 -45.77
N PRO A 22 13.65 -24.88 -45.85
CA PRO A 22 13.15 -24.20 -44.67
C PRO A 22 12.15 -25.17 -44.03
N SER A 23 12.56 -25.77 -42.91
CA SER A 23 11.71 -26.60 -42.07
C SER A 23 10.43 -25.80 -41.88
N GLY A 24 9.29 -26.40 -42.26
CA GLY A 24 8.00 -25.71 -42.26
C GLY A 24 7.87 -24.92 -40.97
N ALA A 25 7.72 -23.61 -41.09
CA ALA A 25 7.83 -22.68 -39.97
C ALA A 25 6.89 -23.13 -38.84
N GLN A 26 7.46 -23.76 -37.81
CA GLN A 26 6.73 -24.12 -36.61
C GLN A 26 6.37 -22.80 -35.94
N SER A 27 5.07 -22.52 -35.85
CA SER A 27 4.59 -21.29 -35.23
C SER A 27 4.05 -21.60 -33.85
N VAL A 28 4.23 -20.67 -32.91
CA VAL A 28 3.69 -20.80 -31.57
C VAL A 28 2.75 -19.62 -31.33
N ARG A 29 1.53 -19.93 -30.89
CA ARG A 29 0.48 -18.98 -30.57
C ARG A 29 0.14 -19.11 -29.10
N VAL A 30 -0.05 -17.99 -28.42
CA VAL A 30 -0.53 -17.96 -27.04
C VAL A 30 -1.99 -17.53 -27.03
N GLU A 31 -2.81 -18.27 -26.29
CA GLU A 31 -4.21 -17.95 -26.03
C GLU A 31 -4.43 -17.73 -24.53
N GLY A 32 -5.15 -16.68 -24.19
CA GLY A 32 -5.31 -16.23 -22.80
C GLY A 32 -4.40 -15.06 -22.45
N ASP A 33 -4.84 -14.23 -21.51
CA ASP A 33 -4.08 -13.08 -21.02
C ASP A 33 -3.84 -13.25 -19.53
N VAL A 34 -2.63 -13.67 -19.19
CA VAL A 34 -2.14 -13.68 -17.81
C VAL A 34 -1.11 -12.57 -17.70
N ASN A 35 -1.47 -11.48 -17.02
CA ASN A 35 -0.57 -10.36 -16.75
C ASN A 35 0.49 -10.77 -15.71
N HIS A 36 1.49 -11.52 -16.16
CA HIS A 36 2.59 -12.03 -15.36
C HIS A 36 3.92 -11.87 -16.13
N PRO A 37 5.05 -11.55 -15.46
CA PRO A 37 6.35 -11.42 -16.12
C PRO A 37 6.73 -12.63 -17.00
N ALA A 38 6.42 -13.85 -16.55
CA ALA A 38 6.68 -15.06 -17.35
C ALA A 38 5.95 -15.06 -18.71
N ASN A 39 4.69 -14.60 -18.75
CA ASN A 39 3.93 -14.50 -20.00
C ASN A 39 4.46 -13.37 -20.89
N ARG A 40 4.99 -12.29 -20.30
CA ARG A 40 5.67 -11.21 -21.03
C ARG A 40 6.92 -11.73 -21.73
N VAL A 41 7.78 -12.48 -21.02
CA VAL A 41 8.96 -13.12 -21.63
C VAL A 41 8.58 -13.98 -22.82
N LEU A 42 7.56 -14.84 -22.67
CA LEU A 42 7.08 -15.65 -23.78
C LEU A 42 6.57 -14.78 -24.95
N SER A 43 5.76 -13.77 -24.67
CA SER A 43 5.25 -12.85 -25.68
C SER A 43 6.38 -12.11 -26.42
N ASP A 44 7.42 -11.69 -25.70
CA ASP A 44 8.59 -11.01 -26.25
C ASP A 44 9.41 -11.95 -27.15
N ILE A 45 9.62 -13.21 -26.74
CA ILE A 45 10.27 -14.25 -27.55
C ILE A 45 9.50 -14.45 -28.86
N LEU A 46 8.17 -14.60 -28.78
CA LEU A 46 7.32 -14.82 -29.95
C LEU A 46 7.28 -13.61 -30.88
N THR A 47 7.32 -12.39 -30.32
CA THR A 47 7.33 -11.14 -31.08
C THR A 47 8.64 -10.96 -31.85
N ARG A 48 9.79 -11.34 -31.26
CA ARG A 48 11.09 -11.29 -31.95
C ARG A 48 11.21 -12.30 -33.08
N ASN A 49 10.48 -13.42 -33.00
CA ASN A 49 10.46 -14.48 -34.00
C ASN A 49 11.86 -15.03 -34.35
N GLN A 50 12.75 -15.08 -33.36
CA GLN A 50 14.13 -15.57 -33.46
C GLN A 50 14.39 -16.60 -32.36
N TYR A 51 13.67 -17.72 -32.41
CA TYR A 51 13.74 -18.76 -31.38
C TYR A 51 13.98 -20.16 -31.95
N LEU A 52 14.66 -21.00 -31.17
CA LEU A 52 14.76 -22.44 -31.40
C LEU A 52 13.70 -23.15 -30.55
N VAL A 53 12.86 -23.98 -31.18
CA VAL A 53 11.87 -24.81 -30.47
C VAL A 53 12.48 -26.17 -30.13
N ILE A 54 12.37 -26.58 -28.87
CA ILE A 54 12.70 -27.93 -28.40
C ILE A 54 11.42 -28.61 -27.92
N GLU A 55 11.04 -29.69 -28.60
CA GLU A 55 9.80 -30.45 -28.33
C GLU A 55 10.07 -31.83 -27.74
N ARG A 56 11.35 -32.19 -27.56
CA ARG A 56 11.79 -33.51 -27.10
C ARG A 56 12.89 -33.35 -26.09
N ASP A 57 12.98 -34.32 -25.19
CA ASP A 57 14.03 -34.34 -24.18
C ASP A 57 15.41 -34.22 -24.84
N THR A 58 16.14 -33.19 -24.46
CA THR A 58 17.36 -32.79 -25.16
C THR A 58 18.45 -32.40 -24.17
N VAL A 59 19.67 -32.86 -24.42
CA VAL A 59 20.87 -32.40 -23.71
C VAL A 59 21.63 -31.46 -24.63
N LEU A 60 21.67 -30.19 -24.27
CA LEU A 60 22.44 -29.16 -24.96
C LEU A 60 23.82 -29.10 -24.31
N GLY A 61 24.81 -29.67 -24.99
CA GLY A 61 26.20 -29.78 -24.52
C GLY A 61 26.87 -28.44 -24.26
N ALA A 62 28.08 -28.48 -23.70
CA ALA A 62 28.86 -27.27 -23.42
C ALA A 62 29.27 -26.49 -24.69
N ASP A 63 29.31 -27.18 -25.82
CA ASP A 63 29.56 -26.66 -27.16
C ASP A 63 28.31 -26.02 -27.80
N PHE A 64 27.12 -26.19 -27.21
CA PHE A 64 25.91 -25.55 -27.70
C PHE A 64 25.97 -24.04 -27.48
N VAL A 65 25.87 -23.28 -28.58
CA VAL A 65 25.74 -21.83 -28.57
C VAL A 65 24.62 -21.45 -29.52
N THR A 66 23.68 -20.64 -29.05
CA THR A 66 22.69 -19.99 -29.90
C THR A 66 22.62 -18.51 -29.55
N ASP A 67 22.55 -17.65 -30.56
CA ASP A 67 22.39 -16.20 -30.36
C ASP A 67 20.92 -15.81 -30.13
N GLY A 68 19.99 -16.71 -30.45
CA GLY A 68 18.54 -16.48 -30.35
C GLY A 68 17.93 -16.91 -29.03
N ASP A 69 16.61 -16.79 -28.96
CA ASP A 69 15.79 -17.27 -27.86
C ASP A 69 15.62 -18.80 -27.91
N LEU A 70 15.26 -19.41 -26.77
CA LEU A 70 14.96 -20.84 -26.68
C LEU A 70 13.54 -21.06 -26.17
N LEU A 71 12.77 -21.87 -26.87
CA LEU A 71 11.42 -22.25 -26.47
C LEU A 71 11.35 -23.76 -26.23
N VAL A 72 11.18 -24.14 -24.98
CA VAL A 72 11.11 -25.54 -24.56
C VAL A 72 9.66 -25.90 -24.33
N ILE A 73 9.10 -26.80 -25.13
CA ILE A 73 7.69 -27.18 -25.08
C ILE A 73 7.59 -28.66 -24.75
N ARG A 74 6.90 -28.99 -23.65
CA ARG A 74 6.59 -30.37 -23.23
C ARG A 74 7.78 -31.32 -23.25
N SER A 75 8.95 -30.83 -22.88
CA SER A 75 10.20 -31.57 -22.92
C SER A 75 11.15 -31.20 -21.80
N ASP A 76 12.06 -32.13 -21.50
CA ASP A 76 13.08 -31.95 -20.49
C ASP A 76 14.41 -31.55 -21.13
N VAL A 77 14.86 -30.32 -20.87
CA VAL A 77 16.09 -29.79 -21.45
C VAL A 77 17.16 -29.61 -20.39
N ARG A 78 18.35 -30.15 -20.68
CA ARG A 78 19.56 -29.97 -19.85
C ARG A 78 20.54 -29.10 -20.59
N LEU A 79 20.76 -27.87 -20.13
CA LEU A 79 21.66 -26.90 -20.75
C LEU A 79 23.01 -26.87 -20.03
N ALA A 80 24.10 -27.14 -20.75
CA ALA A 80 25.47 -26.88 -20.34
C ALA A 80 26.16 -25.77 -21.14
N GLY A 81 25.58 -25.35 -22.27
CA GLY A 81 26.11 -24.33 -23.17
C GLY A 81 25.58 -22.91 -22.90
N ARG A 82 25.54 -22.09 -23.96
CA ARG A 82 25.14 -20.68 -23.92
C ARG A 82 23.91 -20.39 -24.78
N VAL A 83 22.99 -19.60 -24.23
CA VAL A 83 21.84 -19.00 -24.93
C VAL A 83 21.97 -17.47 -24.85
N GLY A 84 22.06 -16.81 -26.00
CA GLY A 84 22.17 -15.35 -26.11
C GLY A 84 20.84 -14.61 -25.90
N GLY A 85 19.70 -15.29 -26.11
CA GLY A 85 18.37 -14.76 -25.85
C GLY A 85 17.77 -15.14 -24.51
N SER A 86 16.46 -14.96 -24.41
CA SER A 86 15.61 -15.44 -23.33
C SER A 86 15.21 -16.90 -23.52
N VAL A 87 14.80 -17.55 -22.45
CA VAL A 87 14.30 -18.94 -22.46
C VAL A 87 12.89 -18.98 -21.90
N ALA A 88 11.97 -19.63 -22.59
CA ALA A 88 10.64 -19.95 -22.07
C ALA A 88 10.41 -21.46 -22.05
N VAL A 89 9.98 -21.97 -20.90
CA VAL A 89 9.73 -23.39 -20.63
C VAL A 89 8.25 -23.60 -20.42
N ILE A 90 7.60 -24.39 -21.27
CA ILE A 90 6.15 -24.59 -21.31
C ILE A 90 5.85 -26.06 -21.05
N GLN A 91 5.29 -26.37 -19.89
CA GLN A 91 4.95 -27.74 -19.47
C GLN A 91 6.10 -28.77 -19.58
N GLY A 92 7.34 -28.36 -19.34
CA GLY A 92 8.52 -29.22 -19.32
C GLY A 92 9.44 -28.90 -18.15
N ALA A 93 10.56 -29.62 -18.03
CA ALA A 93 11.59 -29.30 -17.05
C ALA A 93 12.84 -28.71 -17.69
N PHE A 94 13.41 -27.68 -17.08
CA PHE A 94 14.63 -27.05 -17.57
C PHE A 94 15.73 -27.06 -16.51
N PHE A 95 16.83 -27.74 -16.84
CA PHE A 95 17.96 -27.95 -15.94
C PHE A 95 19.15 -27.15 -16.45
N THR A 96 19.66 -26.21 -15.66
CA THR A 96 20.95 -25.59 -15.95
C THR A 96 22.07 -26.40 -15.29
N ARG A 97 23.15 -26.65 -16.02
CA ARG A 97 24.36 -27.30 -15.52
C ARG A 97 25.39 -26.24 -15.11
N PRO A 98 26.40 -26.58 -14.28
CA PRO A 98 27.50 -25.66 -13.99
C PRO A 98 28.15 -25.12 -15.28
N GLY A 99 28.36 -23.81 -15.34
CA GLY A 99 28.97 -23.12 -16.49
C GLY A 99 28.01 -22.73 -17.61
N SER A 100 26.74 -23.14 -17.57
CA SER A 100 25.76 -22.67 -18.56
C SER A 100 25.45 -21.19 -18.39
N ARG A 101 25.15 -20.50 -19.50
CA ARG A 101 24.85 -19.06 -19.50
C ARG A 101 23.60 -18.74 -20.32
N ILE A 102 22.68 -18.00 -19.73
CA ILE A 102 21.49 -17.43 -20.39
C ILE A 102 21.58 -15.92 -20.22
N GLU A 103 21.79 -15.20 -21.32
CA GLU A 103 21.98 -13.74 -21.28
C GLU A 103 20.65 -12.98 -21.08
N GLY A 104 19.53 -13.55 -21.54
CA GLY A 104 18.19 -13.02 -21.35
C GLY A 104 17.49 -13.48 -20.07
N GLU A 105 16.17 -13.29 -20.05
CA GLU A 105 15.28 -13.72 -18.96
C GLU A 105 14.86 -15.19 -19.13
N LEU A 106 14.57 -15.87 -18.02
CA LEU A 106 14.09 -17.25 -18.00
C LEU A 106 12.66 -17.29 -17.45
N ALA A 107 11.73 -17.79 -18.25
CA ALA A 107 10.33 -17.97 -17.87
C ALA A 107 9.94 -19.45 -17.79
N SER A 108 9.23 -19.84 -16.72
CA SER A 108 8.53 -21.12 -16.64
C SER A 108 7.03 -20.92 -16.65
N ILE A 109 6.35 -21.67 -17.51
CA ILE A 109 4.92 -21.58 -17.80
C ILE A 109 4.35 -23.00 -17.68
N GLY A 110 3.94 -23.35 -16.47
CA GLY A 110 3.47 -24.71 -16.15
C GLY A 110 4.58 -25.78 -16.16
N GLY A 111 5.84 -25.37 -16.18
CA GLY A 111 7.01 -26.25 -16.13
C GLY A 111 7.80 -26.13 -14.82
N GLU A 112 8.92 -26.82 -14.74
CA GLU A 112 9.81 -26.86 -13.58
C GLU A 112 11.20 -26.32 -13.95
N LEU A 113 11.79 -25.52 -13.06
CA LEU A 113 13.14 -24.98 -13.24
C LEU A 113 14.08 -25.57 -12.19
N TYR A 114 15.19 -26.14 -12.65
CA TYR A 114 16.24 -26.73 -11.83
C TYR A 114 17.54 -26.00 -12.09
N LEU A 115 17.75 -24.90 -11.37
CA LEU A 115 18.87 -23.99 -11.63
C LEU A 115 20.11 -24.36 -10.83
N SER A 116 21.23 -24.60 -11.52
CA SER A 116 22.55 -24.69 -10.91
C SER A 116 22.99 -23.34 -10.36
N ARG A 117 23.55 -23.32 -9.15
CA ARG A 117 24.16 -22.12 -8.53
C ARG A 117 25.38 -21.60 -9.28
N LEU A 118 25.96 -22.41 -10.17
CA LEU A 118 27.12 -22.07 -10.99
C LEU A 118 26.73 -21.74 -12.44
N ALA A 119 25.44 -21.55 -12.71
CA ALA A 119 24.95 -21.04 -13.99
C ALA A 119 24.75 -19.52 -13.88
N GLU A 120 25.00 -18.80 -14.97
CA GLU A 120 24.65 -17.39 -15.11
C GLU A 120 23.30 -17.30 -15.82
N VAL A 121 22.26 -16.82 -15.14
CA VAL A 121 20.91 -16.67 -15.69
C VAL A 121 20.43 -15.26 -15.35
N GLY A 122 19.75 -14.60 -16.30
CA GLY A 122 19.07 -13.33 -16.04
C GLY A 122 17.89 -13.46 -15.06
N ALA A 123 16.93 -12.54 -15.14
CA ALA A 123 15.76 -12.60 -14.27
C ALA A 123 14.96 -13.90 -14.49
N VAL A 124 14.53 -14.53 -13.41
CA VAL A 124 13.76 -15.78 -13.44
C VAL A 124 12.31 -15.49 -13.07
N HIS A 125 11.38 -15.98 -13.90
CA HIS A 125 9.96 -15.73 -13.78
C HIS A 125 9.17 -17.05 -13.86
N GLU A 126 8.61 -17.50 -12.74
CA GLU A 126 7.78 -18.70 -12.70
C GLU A 126 6.31 -18.33 -12.63
N LEU A 127 5.50 -18.87 -13.55
CA LEU A 127 4.05 -18.67 -13.52
C LEU A 127 3.49 -19.25 -12.21
N PRO A 128 2.60 -18.53 -11.49
CA PRO A 128 2.13 -18.97 -10.19
C PRO A 128 1.42 -20.33 -10.25
N THR A 129 1.62 -21.13 -9.21
CA THR A 129 0.88 -22.38 -9.03
C THR A 129 -0.63 -22.13 -9.10
N GLY A 130 -1.33 -22.88 -9.96
CA GLY A 130 -2.77 -22.76 -10.17
C GLY A 130 -3.18 -22.15 -11.51
N VAL A 131 -2.27 -21.46 -12.23
CA VAL A 131 -2.54 -21.13 -13.64
C VAL A 131 -2.51 -22.42 -14.45
N GLY A 132 -3.69 -22.84 -14.90
CA GLY A 132 -3.84 -23.93 -15.85
C GLY A 132 -3.06 -23.60 -17.12
N THR A 133 -2.26 -24.54 -17.57
CA THR A 133 -1.49 -24.45 -18.80
C THR A 133 -1.92 -25.59 -19.68
N GLY A 134 -2.19 -25.30 -20.95
CA GLY A 134 -2.46 -26.30 -21.97
C GLY A 134 -1.58 -26.05 -23.18
N VAL A 135 -1.08 -27.11 -23.80
CA VAL A 135 -0.40 -27.02 -25.08
C VAL A 135 -1.06 -28.01 -26.05
N ALA A 136 -1.62 -27.47 -27.12
CA ALA A 136 -2.14 -28.24 -28.24
C ALA A 136 -1.23 -28.05 -29.47
N TYR A 137 -1.08 -29.09 -30.28
CA TYR A 137 -0.34 -29.02 -31.54
C TYR A 137 -1.28 -29.37 -32.69
N GLU A 138 -1.55 -28.41 -33.56
CA GLU A 138 -2.45 -28.56 -34.70
C GLU A 138 -1.84 -27.91 -35.94
N ALA A 139 -1.78 -28.67 -37.04
CA ALA A 139 -1.32 -28.17 -38.35
C ALA A 139 0.03 -27.42 -38.34
N GLY A 140 1.01 -27.87 -37.55
CA GLY A 140 2.32 -27.23 -37.47
C GLY A 140 2.42 -26.06 -36.50
N THR A 141 1.36 -25.80 -35.72
CA THR A 141 1.30 -24.70 -34.77
C THR A 141 1.08 -25.22 -33.35
N HIS A 142 1.88 -24.74 -32.40
CA HIS A 142 1.64 -24.94 -30.98
C HIS A 142 0.73 -23.83 -30.44
N THR A 143 -0.42 -24.20 -29.91
CA THR A 143 -1.30 -23.27 -29.18
C THR A 143 -1.09 -23.48 -27.69
N VAL A 144 -0.52 -22.48 -27.03
CA VAL A 144 -0.29 -22.43 -25.59
C VAL A 144 -1.47 -21.69 -24.95
N THR A 145 -2.36 -22.41 -24.29
CA THR A 145 -3.50 -21.83 -23.58
C THR A 145 -3.14 -21.59 -22.11
N LEU A 146 -3.24 -20.34 -21.68
CA LEU A 146 -3.08 -19.95 -20.27
C LEU A 146 -4.47 -19.73 -19.67
N VAL A 147 -4.88 -20.66 -18.80
CA VAL A 147 -6.13 -20.61 -18.06
C VAL A 147 -5.84 -20.14 -16.64
N PRO A 148 -6.09 -18.87 -16.29
CA PRO A 148 -5.97 -18.39 -14.91
C PRO A 148 -6.63 -19.32 -13.87
N PRO A 149 -6.09 -19.43 -12.64
CA PRO A 149 -6.72 -20.23 -11.59
C PRO A 149 -8.13 -19.73 -11.33
N SER A 150 -9.12 -20.63 -11.45
CA SER A 150 -10.46 -20.30 -10.99
C SER A 150 -10.48 -20.26 -9.47
N LEU A 151 -10.47 -19.07 -8.87
CA LEU A 151 -10.66 -18.95 -7.43
C LEU A 151 -12.16 -19.09 -7.14
N PRO A 152 -12.61 -20.13 -6.40
CA PRO A 152 -14.01 -20.25 -6.03
C PRO A 152 -14.41 -19.05 -5.17
N ALA A 153 -15.69 -18.69 -5.22
CA ALA A 153 -16.19 -17.67 -4.30
C ALA A 153 -15.95 -18.13 -2.86
N ARG A 154 -15.35 -17.27 -2.04
CA ARG A 154 -15.02 -17.58 -0.64
C ARG A 154 -15.64 -16.54 0.28
N VAL A 155 -16.37 -17.02 1.27
CA VAL A 155 -16.83 -16.19 2.39
C VAL A 155 -15.73 -16.21 3.45
N GLY A 156 -15.24 -15.03 3.80
CA GLY A 156 -14.33 -14.79 4.92
C GLY A 156 -15.01 -13.93 5.98
N THR A 157 -14.46 -13.94 7.18
CA THR A 157 -14.87 -13.02 8.25
C THR A 157 -13.78 -11.98 8.47
N THR A 158 -14.15 -10.76 8.89
CA THR A 158 -13.18 -9.70 9.19
C THR A 158 -12.73 -9.76 10.64
N GLY A 159 -11.42 -9.73 10.94
CA GLY A 159 -10.95 -9.82 12.33
C GLY A 159 -11.06 -11.23 12.91
N ILE A 160 -11.32 -11.35 14.22
CA ILE A 160 -11.40 -12.65 14.92
C ILE A 160 -12.85 -13.13 14.87
N PHE A 161 -13.15 -14.13 14.05
CA PHE A 161 -14.51 -14.66 13.81
C PHE A 161 -15.53 -13.58 13.36
N GLY A 162 -15.06 -12.57 12.63
CA GLY A 162 -15.91 -11.46 12.16
C GLY A 162 -15.91 -10.26 13.10
N LEU A 163 -15.46 -10.42 14.35
CA LEU A 163 -15.37 -9.32 15.29
C LEU A 163 -14.12 -8.47 15.00
N ALA A 164 -14.34 -7.22 14.62
CA ALA A 164 -13.27 -6.22 14.54
C ALA A 164 -12.83 -5.79 15.94
N VAL A 165 -11.63 -5.22 16.04
CA VAL A 165 -11.14 -4.64 17.30
C VAL A 165 -12.15 -3.59 17.78
N PRO A 166 -12.77 -3.76 18.96
CA PRO A 166 -13.74 -2.81 19.47
C PRO A 166 -13.11 -1.42 19.68
N THR A 167 -13.90 -0.38 19.48
CA THR A 167 -13.49 1.00 19.79
C THR A 167 -14.23 1.52 21.00
N TYR A 168 -13.62 2.48 21.70
CA TYR A 168 -14.23 3.16 22.84
C TYR A 168 -14.00 4.66 22.71
N ASP A 169 -15.06 5.45 22.78
CA ASP A 169 -14.99 6.91 22.72
C ASP A 169 -16.10 7.55 23.56
N ARG A 170 -16.00 8.87 23.81
CA ARG A 170 -16.95 9.55 24.70
C ARG A 170 -18.35 9.71 24.14
N VAL A 171 -18.54 9.49 22.84
CA VAL A 171 -19.83 9.67 22.15
C VAL A 171 -20.56 8.33 22.02
N ASN A 172 -19.89 7.30 21.53
CA ASN A 172 -20.46 5.98 21.27
C ASN A 172 -20.33 5.02 22.47
N GLY A 173 -19.44 5.28 23.42
CA GLY A 173 -19.03 4.28 24.41
C GLY A 173 -18.31 3.12 23.73
N LEU A 174 -18.55 1.88 24.19
CA LEU A 174 -18.07 0.69 23.49
C LEU A 174 -18.82 0.54 22.18
N THR A 175 -18.05 0.44 21.08
CA THR A 175 -18.54 0.08 19.76
C THR A 175 -18.01 -1.29 19.38
N ALA A 176 -18.91 -2.27 19.25
CA ALA A 176 -18.60 -3.59 18.74
C ALA A 176 -19.00 -3.66 17.27
N ARG A 177 -18.11 -4.14 16.40
CA ARG A 177 -18.36 -4.30 14.96
C ARG A 177 -18.14 -5.75 14.54
N TRP A 178 -19.14 -6.32 13.89
CA TRP A 178 -19.06 -7.63 13.26
C TRP A 178 -19.15 -7.48 11.75
N GLY A 179 -18.28 -8.17 11.01
CA GLY A 179 -18.22 -8.07 9.56
C GLY A 179 -17.77 -9.34 8.85
N SER A 180 -18.11 -9.38 7.58
CA SER A 180 -17.76 -10.46 6.66
C SER A 180 -17.29 -9.89 5.33
N GLN A 181 -16.62 -10.75 4.55
CA GLN A 181 -16.22 -10.42 3.20
C GLN A 181 -16.51 -11.60 2.26
N LEU A 182 -16.99 -11.30 1.06
CA LEU A 182 -17.21 -12.25 -0.01
C LEU A 182 -16.21 -11.94 -1.13
N LEU A 183 -15.28 -12.86 -1.35
CA LEU A 183 -14.40 -12.86 -2.51
C LEU A 183 -15.19 -13.45 -3.67
N LEU A 184 -15.49 -12.65 -4.69
CA LEU A 184 -16.23 -13.08 -5.87
C LEU A 184 -15.34 -13.91 -6.80
N ARG A 185 -15.92 -14.86 -7.53
CA ARG A 185 -15.17 -15.68 -8.49
C ARG A 185 -14.63 -14.80 -9.62
N ARG A 186 -13.32 -14.84 -9.84
CA ARG A 186 -12.66 -14.31 -11.03
C ARG A 186 -11.36 -15.08 -11.27
N ASP A 187 -10.97 -15.05 -12.53
CA ASP A 187 -9.75 -15.63 -13.06
C ASP A 187 -8.48 -14.86 -12.61
N THR A 188 -8.63 -13.59 -12.25
CA THR A 188 -7.55 -12.73 -11.78
C THR A 188 -7.77 -12.32 -10.33
N VAL A 189 -7.44 -11.07 -9.97
CA VAL A 189 -7.76 -10.54 -8.64
C VAL A 189 -9.28 -10.48 -8.51
N PRO A 190 -9.88 -11.17 -7.53
CA PRO A 190 -11.33 -11.20 -7.37
C PRO A 190 -11.85 -9.87 -6.84
N PRO A 191 -13.03 -9.40 -7.30
CA PRO A 191 -13.74 -8.34 -6.61
C PRO A 191 -14.11 -8.79 -5.19
N VAL A 192 -14.14 -7.86 -4.25
CA VAL A 192 -14.42 -8.14 -2.84
C VAL A 192 -15.65 -7.35 -2.41
N ILE A 193 -16.66 -8.02 -1.88
CA ILE A 193 -17.77 -7.37 -1.17
C ILE A 193 -17.47 -7.47 0.31
N ARG A 194 -17.48 -6.35 1.03
CA ARG A 194 -17.30 -6.29 2.49
C ARG A 194 -18.58 -5.75 3.11
N GLY A 195 -19.04 -6.38 4.18
CA GLY A 195 -20.21 -5.94 4.93
C GLY A 195 -19.91 -5.92 6.41
N SER A 196 -20.42 -4.92 7.14
CA SER A 196 -20.30 -4.86 8.58
C SER A 196 -21.53 -4.26 9.25
N VAL A 197 -21.80 -4.72 10.46
CA VAL A 197 -22.80 -4.17 11.38
C VAL A 197 -22.08 -3.78 12.66
N SER A 198 -22.43 -2.63 13.22
CA SER A 198 -21.86 -2.16 14.48
C SER A 198 -22.94 -1.72 15.46
N TYR A 199 -22.64 -1.82 16.75
CA TYR A 199 -23.50 -1.35 17.82
C TYR A 199 -22.71 -0.47 18.79
N ALA A 200 -23.19 0.77 18.97
CA ALA A 200 -22.64 1.76 19.89
C ALA A 200 -23.45 1.79 21.19
N THR A 201 -22.84 1.38 22.30
CA THR A 201 -23.52 1.17 23.59
C THR A 201 -24.09 2.43 24.21
N ALA A 202 -23.38 3.57 24.17
CA ALA A 202 -23.84 4.81 24.80
C ALA A 202 -25.00 5.46 24.04
N ARG A 203 -24.91 5.46 22.69
CA ARG A 203 -25.97 5.98 21.81
C ARG A 203 -27.13 5.03 21.61
N ARG A 204 -26.96 3.74 21.94
CA ARG A 204 -27.89 2.65 21.62
C ARG A 204 -28.24 2.61 20.11
N ALA A 205 -27.25 2.90 19.28
CA ALA A 205 -27.42 3.03 17.83
C ALA A 205 -26.77 1.86 17.10
N VAL A 206 -27.44 1.39 16.04
CA VAL A 206 -26.89 0.43 15.08
C VAL A 206 -26.34 1.20 13.90
N GLY A 207 -25.10 0.88 13.51
CA GLY A 207 -24.45 1.37 12.31
C GLY A 207 -23.99 0.22 11.43
N GLY A 208 -23.32 0.53 10.33
CA GLY A 208 -22.77 -0.48 9.45
C GLY A 208 -22.29 0.08 8.13
N SER A 209 -21.70 -0.80 7.33
CA SER A 209 -21.18 -0.46 6.00
C SER A 209 -21.29 -1.64 5.03
N ILE A 210 -21.43 -1.31 3.76
CA ILE A 210 -21.27 -2.24 2.64
C ILE A 210 -20.32 -1.60 1.65
N ALA A 211 -19.26 -2.31 1.27
CA ALA A 211 -18.28 -1.87 0.29
C ALA A 211 -18.08 -2.94 -0.80
N LEU A 212 -17.91 -2.50 -2.04
CA LEU A 212 -17.52 -3.31 -3.18
C LEU A 212 -16.19 -2.80 -3.72
N ASP A 213 -15.17 -3.63 -3.69
CA ASP A 213 -13.85 -3.34 -4.25
C ASP A 213 -13.65 -4.13 -5.53
N VAL A 214 -13.53 -3.44 -6.65
CA VAL A 214 -13.32 -4.02 -7.98
C VAL A 214 -11.91 -3.71 -8.46
N PRO A 215 -11.06 -4.72 -8.70
CA PRO A 215 -9.76 -4.49 -9.32
C PRO A 215 -9.93 -4.10 -10.79
N VAL A 216 -9.27 -3.02 -11.17
CA VAL A 216 -9.19 -2.47 -12.53
C VAL A 216 -7.72 -2.38 -12.96
N ALA A 217 -7.42 -2.12 -14.23
CA ALA A 217 -6.07 -2.16 -14.78
C ALA A 217 -5.07 -1.29 -13.97
N GLY A 218 -4.28 -1.92 -13.09
CA GLY A 218 -3.29 -1.28 -12.22
C GLY A 218 -3.85 -0.57 -10.97
N GLY A 219 -5.12 -0.79 -10.61
CA GLY A 219 -5.78 -0.07 -9.53
C GLY A 219 -7.04 -0.75 -9.00
N TRP A 220 -7.83 0.03 -8.27
CA TRP A 220 -9.03 -0.38 -7.59
C TRP A 220 -10.11 0.68 -7.73
N VAL A 221 -11.36 0.21 -7.88
CA VAL A 221 -12.56 1.01 -7.71
C VAL A 221 -13.28 0.51 -6.48
N THR A 222 -13.51 1.38 -5.51
CA THR A 222 -14.27 1.09 -4.29
C THR A 222 -15.57 1.87 -4.32
N ALA A 223 -16.71 1.17 -4.25
CA ALA A 223 -18.01 1.78 -3.98
C ALA A 223 -18.43 1.40 -2.56
N GLU A 224 -18.76 2.37 -1.72
CA GLU A 224 -19.12 2.12 -0.32
C GLU A 224 -20.31 2.96 0.10
N VAL A 225 -21.20 2.35 0.89
CA VAL A 225 -22.24 3.02 1.65
C VAL A 225 -22.10 2.68 3.12
N ALA A 226 -22.20 3.67 4.00
CA ALA A 226 -22.04 3.46 5.43
C ALA A 226 -22.87 4.45 6.25
N ARG A 227 -23.25 4.02 7.46
CA ARG A 227 -23.78 4.87 8.51
C ARG A 227 -22.99 4.64 9.79
N GLU A 228 -22.13 5.58 10.14
CA GLU A 228 -21.23 5.45 11.29
C GLU A 228 -20.92 6.82 11.93
N ALA A 229 -20.24 6.80 13.08
CA ALA A 229 -19.64 8.00 13.66
C ALA A 229 -18.26 8.23 13.02
N PHE A 230 -18.07 9.40 12.40
CA PHE A 230 -16.84 9.82 11.75
C PHE A 230 -16.11 10.89 12.57
N THR A 231 -14.80 11.00 12.37
CA THR A 231 -13.92 11.97 13.03
C THR A 231 -12.80 12.39 12.07
N ASN A 232 -12.42 13.66 12.10
CA ASN A 232 -11.28 14.14 11.31
C ASN A 232 -9.96 14.03 12.06
N GLU A 233 -9.99 13.70 13.36
CA GLU A 233 -8.88 13.73 14.29
C GLU A 233 -8.19 12.36 14.44
N ALA A 234 -8.48 11.41 13.53
CA ALA A 234 -7.81 10.12 13.50
C ALA A 234 -6.28 10.24 13.33
N TRP A 235 -5.80 11.37 12.79
CA TRP A 235 -4.38 11.69 12.69
C TRP A 235 -3.75 12.03 14.06
N ILE A 236 -4.47 12.65 14.99
CA ILE A 236 -3.91 13.04 16.31
C ILE A 236 -3.56 11.78 17.10
N ARG A 237 -4.47 10.81 17.11
CA ARG A 237 -4.32 9.54 17.83
C ARG A 237 -5.06 8.45 17.06
N GLY A 238 -4.42 7.31 16.82
CA GLY A 238 -5.05 6.17 16.14
C GLY A 238 -6.19 5.53 16.95
N PRO A 239 -7.10 4.74 16.32
CA PRO A 239 -8.32 4.23 16.97
C PRO A 239 -8.08 3.42 18.24
N LEU A 240 -7.13 2.48 18.22
CA LEU A 240 -6.77 1.68 19.40
C LEU A 240 -6.26 2.57 20.52
N MET A 241 -5.41 3.54 20.19
CA MET A 241 -4.86 4.41 21.22
C MET A 241 -5.88 5.37 21.80
N ASN A 242 -6.78 5.89 20.97
CA ASN A 242 -7.89 6.69 21.46
C ASN A 242 -8.78 5.87 22.40
N THR A 243 -9.10 4.64 22.00
CA THR A 243 -9.86 3.67 22.79
C THR A 243 -9.26 3.44 24.16
N LEU A 244 -7.97 3.09 24.23
CA LEU A 244 -7.29 2.86 25.50
C LEU A 244 -7.20 4.14 26.34
N SER A 245 -6.89 5.28 25.73
CA SER A 245 -6.81 6.55 26.47
C SER A 245 -8.16 7.03 26.99
N THR A 246 -9.24 6.79 26.25
CA THR A 246 -10.60 7.16 26.70
C THR A 246 -11.03 6.23 27.83
N LEU A 247 -10.85 4.92 27.66
CA LEU A 247 -11.23 3.92 28.65
C LEU A 247 -10.43 4.05 29.95
N ILE A 248 -9.12 4.23 29.86
CA ILE A 248 -8.22 4.24 31.03
C ILE A 248 -8.15 5.64 31.63
N LEU A 249 -7.84 6.65 30.80
CA LEU A 249 -7.43 7.98 31.24
C LEU A 249 -8.51 9.05 31.10
N ARG A 250 -9.73 8.69 30.67
CA ARG A 250 -10.80 9.65 30.33
C ARG A 250 -10.36 10.69 29.27
N SER A 251 -9.41 10.31 28.41
CA SER A 251 -8.83 11.21 27.40
C SER A 251 -9.31 10.83 26.01
N ASP A 252 -10.23 11.62 25.46
CA ASP A 252 -10.70 11.51 24.07
C ASP A 252 -10.40 12.80 23.31
N VAL A 253 -9.51 12.70 22.33
CA VAL A 253 -8.93 13.86 21.61
C VAL A 253 -9.59 14.12 20.26
N ARG A 254 -10.76 13.53 20.02
CA ARG A 254 -11.43 13.54 18.72
C ARG A 254 -12.79 14.20 18.80
N ASP A 255 -13.26 14.81 17.72
CA ASP A 255 -14.66 15.22 17.62
C ASP A 255 -15.38 14.32 16.64
N TYR A 256 -16.63 14.00 16.97
CA TYR A 256 -17.42 13.02 16.24
C TYR A 256 -18.68 13.63 15.66
N HIS A 257 -19.08 13.12 14.51
CA HIS A 257 -20.38 13.38 13.90
C HIS A 257 -20.92 12.08 13.31
N GLU A 258 -22.23 11.93 13.21
CA GLU A 258 -22.83 10.83 12.45
C GLU A 258 -22.86 11.21 10.97
N SER A 259 -22.53 10.26 10.10
CA SER A 259 -22.60 10.46 8.65
C SER A 259 -23.28 9.27 8.01
N ASP A 260 -24.31 9.53 7.21
CA ASP A 260 -24.80 8.59 6.19
C ASP A 260 -24.01 8.91 4.91
N VAL A 261 -23.05 8.06 4.54
CA VAL A 261 -22.12 8.32 3.44
C VAL A 261 -22.32 7.33 2.29
N ALA A 262 -22.25 7.84 1.06
CA ALA A 262 -22.03 7.07 -0.14
C ALA A 262 -20.78 7.60 -0.84
N LEU A 263 -19.83 6.72 -1.16
CA LEU A 263 -18.58 7.11 -1.82
C LEU A 263 -18.23 6.18 -2.97
N LEU A 264 -17.57 6.76 -3.97
CA LEU A 264 -16.94 6.06 -5.08
C LEU A 264 -15.48 6.53 -5.15
N ARG A 265 -14.54 5.61 -5.00
CA ARG A 265 -13.11 5.89 -4.99
C ARG A 265 -12.42 5.12 -6.10
N PHE A 266 -11.61 5.82 -6.88
CA PHE A 266 -10.67 5.27 -7.85
C PHE A 266 -9.27 5.45 -7.30
N GLU A 267 -8.50 4.38 -7.19
CA GLU A 267 -7.11 4.43 -6.72
C GLU A 267 -6.24 3.59 -7.65
N ARG A 268 -5.19 4.18 -8.23
CA ARG A 268 -4.19 3.43 -8.99
C ARG A 268 -2.96 3.24 -8.10
N ARG A 269 -2.36 2.04 -8.09
CA ARG A 269 -1.19 1.75 -7.27
C ARG A 269 0.00 1.44 -8.18
N GLN A 270 0.87 2.42 -8.41
CA GLN A 270 2.04 2.25 -9.26
C GLN A 270 3.29 2.10 -8.40
N ARG A 271 3.85 0.88 -8.38
CA ARG A 271 5.19 0.64 -7.85
C ARG A 271 6.20 1.03 -8.92
N GLN A 272 7.20 1.82 -8.55
CA GLN A 272 8.36 2.08 -9.39
C GLN A 272 9.61 1.58 -8.66
N PRO A 273 10.33 0.60 -9.22
CA PRO A 273 11.63 0.24 -8.68
C PRO A 273 12.59 1.40 -8.91
N ILE A 274 13.25 1.88 -7.85
CA ILE A 274 14.38 2.81 -7.96
C ILE A 274 15.65 2.02 -7.61
N ILE A 275 16.77 2.36 -8.24
CA ILE A 275 18.07 1.67 -8.14
C ILE A 275 18.56 1.45 -6.68
N GLN A 276 17.98 2.14 -5.68
CA GLN A 276 18.28 1.95 -4.25
C GLN A 276 17.04 2.04 -3.32
N GLY A 277 15.86 1.64 -3.78
CA GLY A 277 14.66 1.65 -2.95
C GLY A 277 13.35 1.35 -3.69
N GLU A 278 12.27 1.21 -2.92
CA GLU A 278 10.93 1.10 -3.48
C GLU A 278 10.23 2.45 -3.36
N SER A 279 9.79 3.02 -4.49
CA SER A 279 8.86 4.14 -4.48
C SER A 279 7.48 3.68 -4.92
N PHE A 280 6.49 4.28 -4.30
CA PHE A 280 5.10 4.07 -4.56
C PHE A 280 4.45 5.42 -4.77
N TRP A 281 3.74 5.54 -5.89
CA TRP A 281 2.83 6.64 -6.15
C TRP A 281 1.46 6.05 -6.42
N GLY A 282 0.43 6.61 -5.79
CA GLY A 282 -0.94 6.24 -6.06
C GLY A 282 -1.87 7.45 -6.19
N PRO A 283 -2.25 7.87 -7.41
CA PRO A 283 -3.27 8.89 -7.56
C PRO A 283 -4.61 8.30 -7.11
N ARG A 284 -5.42 9.14 -6.47
CA ARG A 284 -6.78 8.82 -6.06
C ARG A 284 -7.76 9.89 -6.52
N LEU A 285 -8.97 9.45 -6.84
CA LEU A 285 -10.12 10.31 -7.04
C LEU A 285 -11.27 9.76 -6.20
N THR A 286 -11.84 10.57 -5.33
CA THR A 286 -13.01 10.18 -4.52
C THR A 286 -14.19 11.07 -4.87
N VAL A 287 -15.35 10.51 -5.16
CA VAL A 287 -16.64 11.20 -5.20
C VAL A 287 -17.40 10.77 -3.95
N ARG A 288 -17.94 11.73 -3.20
CA ARG A 288 -18.59 11.48 -1.91
C ARG A 288 -19.88 12.28 -1.81
N GLY A 289 -20.96 11.62 -1.42
CA GLY A 289 -22.16 12.25 -0.86
C GLY A 289 -22.28 11.86 0.61
N SER A 290 -22.55 12.82 1.50
CA SER A 290 -22.82 12.54 2.91
C SER A 290 -23.93 13.41 3.47
N ARG A 291 -24.71 12.85 4.40
CA ARG A 291 -25.60 13.59 5.28
C ARG A 291 -25.04 13.53 6.70
N ASP A 292 -24.55 14.67 7.17
CA ASP A 292 -23.81 14.79 8.42
C ASP A 292 -24.69 15.38 9.53
N ARG A 293 -24.60 14.81 10.74
CA ARG A 293 -25.37 15.21 11.92
C ARG A 293 -24.50 15.31 13.16
N SER A 294 -24.77 16.31 13.97
CA SER A 294 -24.14 16.51 15.27
C SER A 294 -24.39 15.33 16.21
N LEU A 295 -23.39 15.01 17.03
CA LEU A 295 -23.50 14.04 18.11
C LEU A 295 -23.17 14.72 19.42
N GLU A 296 -23.82 14.29 20.49
CA GLU A 296 -23.53 14.77 21.84
C GLU A 296 -22.54 13.83 22.54
N ALA A 297 -21.71 14.39 23.42
CA ALA A 297 -20.90 13.58 24.31
C ALA A 297 -21.79 12.86 25.33
N ALA A 298 -21.55 11.57 25.54
CA ALA A 298 -22.24 10.77 26.54
C ALA A 298 -21.39 10.62 27.81
N ASN A 299 -22.05 10.32 28.93
CA ASN A 299 -21.32 9.97 30.15
C ASN A 299 -20.92 8.50 30.16
N VAL A 300 -19.82 8.19 29.44
CA VAL A 300 -19.28 6.84 29.37
C VAL A 300 -18.33 6.56 30.56
N TRP A 301 -18.13 5.28 30.87
CA TRP A 301 -17.29 4.85 32.00
C TRP A 301 -15.80 4.98 31.67
N SER A 302 -14.99 5.38 32.65
CA SER A 302 -13.53 5.36 32.56
C SER A 302 -12.93 4.80 33.85
N LEU A 303 -11.72 4.26 33.76
CA LEU A 303 -11.01 3.73 34.93
C LEU A 303 -10.62 4.87 35.88
N THR A 304 -10.16 6.00 35.35
CA THR A 304 -9.82 7.22 36.10
C THR A 304 -10.78 8.38 35.79
N GLY A 305 -10.78 9.41 36.64
CA GLY A 305 -11.51 10.67 36.41
C GLY A 305 -13.04 10.56 36.41
N ARG A 306 -13.61 9.56 37.10
CA ARG A 306 -15.05 9.24 37.01
C ARG A 306 -15.98 10.40 37.36
N ASP A 307 -15.53 11.29 38.26
CA ASP A 307 -16.30 12.42 38.77
C ASP A 307 -16.10 13.71 37.94
N GLU A 308 -15.16 13.71 36.99
CA GLU A 308 -14.90 14.87 36.13
C GLU A 308 -15.86 14.87 34.95
N PRO A 309 -16.37 16.02 34.46
CA PRO A 309 -17.18 16.04 33.25
C PRO A 309 -16.36 15.62 32.02
N TRP A 310 -16.99 14.93 31.07
CA TRP A 310 -16.36 14.68 29.76
C TRP A 310 -16.21 15.99 29.00
N ARG A 311 -15.16 16.10 28.17
CA ARG A 311 -15.06 17.17 27.18
C ARG A 311 -16.29 17.14 26.27
N GLU A 312 -16.88 18.30 26.01
CA GLU A 312 -18.00 18.41 25.09
C GLU A 312 -17.62 17.91 23.68
N ASN A 313 -18.61 17.42 22.94
CA ASN A 313 -18.49 17.16 21.52
C ASN A 313 -19.21 18.32 20.80
N PRO A 314 -18.46 19.31 20.29
CA PRO A 314 -19.08 20.52 19.77
C PRO A 314 -19.96 20.19 18.55
N PRO A 315 -21.09 20.89 18.35
CA PRO A 315 -21.94 20.66 17.21
C PRO A 315 -21.19 20.95 15.90
N ILE A 316 -21.60 20.25 14.85
CA ILE A 316 -21.17 20.52 13.48
C ILE A 316 -22.24 21.34 12.75
N SER A 317 -21.96 21.69 11.49
CA SER A 317 -22.98 22.24 10.60
C SER A 317 -23.74 21.07 9.98
N ASP A 318 -24.87 20.71 10.58
CA ASP A 318 -25.75 19.65 10.06
C ASP A 318 -26.16 19.94 8.61
N GLY A 319 -26.15 18.93 7.75
CA GLY A 319 -26.55 19.09 6.35
C GLY A 319 -25.94 18.05 5.41
N GLU A 320 -26.14 18.26 4.12
CA GLU A 320 -25.67 17.40 3.04
C GLU A 320 -24.43 17.97 2.35
N ILE A 321 -23.40 17.15 2.18
CA ILE A 321 -22.20 17.47 1.42
C ILE A 321 -22.11 16.53 0.22
N PHE A 322 -22.02 17.10 -0.97
CA PHE A 322 -21.53 16.39 -2.14
C PHE A 322 -20.15 16.96 -2.50
N SER A 323 -19.14 16.10 -2.65
CA SER A 323 -17.78 16.52 -2.95
C SER A 323 -17.03 15.58 -3.88
N VAL A 324 -16.06 16.16 -4.60
CA VAL A 324 -15.09 15.45 -5.43
C VAL A 324 -13.69 15.76 -4.91
N SER A 325 -12.87 14.73 -4.70
CA SER A 325 -11.57 14.84 -4.06
C SER A 325 -10.47 14.13 -4.85
N PRO A 326 -9.75 14.82 -5.76
CA PRO A 326 -8.46 14.34 -6.24
C PRO A 326 -7.42 14.31 -5.12
N GLY A 327 -6.51 13.34 -5.17
CA GLY A 327 -5.40 13.26 -4.25
C GLY A 327 -4.31 12.30 -4.73
N ALA A 328 -3.26 12.18 -3.93
CA ALA A 328 -2.18 11.24 -4.17
C ALA A 328 -1.60 10.73 -2.85
N LEU A 329 -1.27 9.44 -2.82
CA LEU A 329 -0.42 8.85 -1.80
C LEU A 329 0.98 8.66 -2.40
N VAL A 330 1.99 9.17 -1.73
CA VAL A 330 3.40 9.01 -2.09
C VAL A 330 4.08 8.27 -0.95
N GLU A 331 4.78 7.19 -1.27
CA GLU A 331 5.62 6.47 -0.32
C GLU A 331 6.98 6.21 -0.94
N TRP A 332 8.03 6.38 -0.15
CA TRP A 332 9.39 6.14 -0.56
C TRP A 332 10.11 5.40 0.55
N ARG A 333 10.69 4.24 0.22
CA ARG A 333 11.51 3.41 1.10
C ARG A 333 12.92 3.36 0.53
N GLY A 334 13.81 4.18 1.08
CA GLY A 334 15.25 4.08 0.84
C GLY A 334 15.88 2.97 1.68
N ALA A 335 17.20 2.82 1.56
CA ALA A 335 17.94 1.80 2.32
C ALA A 335 17.84 1.97 3.85
N VAL A 336 17.72 3.21 4.32
CA VAL A 336 17.71 3.55 5.76
C VAL A 336 16.63 4.55 6.13
N SER A 337 15.93 5.13 5.15
CA SER A 337 14.94 6.18 5.38
C SER A 337 13.61 5.83 4.71
N TRP A 338 12.55 6.36 5.30
CA TRP A 338 11.19 6.10 4.86
C TRP A 338 10.39 7.39 4.88
N PHE A 339 9.74 7.70 3.77
CA PHE A 339 8.81 8.80 3.64
C PHE A 339 7.43 8.27 3.25
N ARG A 340 6.39 8.83 3.84
CA ARG A 340 5.00 8.65 3.42
C ARG A 340 4.29 9.99 3.47
N GLY A 341 3.73 10.41 2.34
CA GLY A 341 2.96 11.63 2.18
C GLY A 341 1.60 11.36 1.56
N ASP A 342 0.58 12.07 2.01
CA ASP A 342 -0.78 12.01 1.49
C ASP A 342 -1.25 13.45 1.25
N VAL A 343 -1.80 13.73 0.08
CA VAL A 343 -2.37 15.02 -0.27
C VAL A 343 -3.72 14.83 -0.95
N SER A 344 -4.71 15.65 -0.59
CA SER A 344 -5.98 15.71 -1.30
C SER A 344 -6.60 17.09 -1.25
N VAL A 345 -7.30 17.42 -2.33
CA VAL A 345 -8.13 18.62 -2.43
C VAL A 345 -9.58 18.16 -2.52
N GLU A 346 -10.40 18.43 -1.51
CA GLU A 346 -11.84 18.21 -1.54
C GLU A 346 -12.53 19.46 -2.10
N TRP A 347 -13.35 19.28 -3.12
CA TRP A 347 -14.18 20.33 -3.71
C TRP A 347 -15.65 19.97 -3.58
N ALA A 348 -16.40 20.79 -2.85
CA ALA A 348 -17.85 20.72 -2.74
C ALA A 348 -18.47 21.87 -3.54
N PRO A 349 -19.07 21.60 -4.72
CA PRO A 349 -19.70 22.65 -5.53
C PRO A 349 -21.02 23.11 -4.92
N GLY A 350 -21.32 24.41 -5.03
CA GLY A 350 -22.62 24.95 -4.65
C GLY A 350 -23.78 24.37 -5.45
N GLY A 351 -24.94 24.20 -4.80
CA GLY A 351 -26.20 23.79 -5.43
C GLY A 351 -26.46 22.28 -5.50
N VAL A 352 -25.51 21.42 -5.14
CA VAL A 352 -25.70 19.96 -5.04
C VAL A 352 -25.90 19.50 -3.59
N GLY A 353 -25.38 20.27 -2.63
CA GLY A 353 -25.59 20.08 -1.19
C GLY A 353 -25.70 21.43 -0.48
N ASP A 354 -25.70 21.40 0.85
CA ASP A 354 -25.89 22.57 1.70
C ASP A 354 -24.62 23.42 1.85
N PHE A 355 -23.47 22.91 1.39
CA PHE A 355 -22.16 23.54 1.59
C PHE A 355 -21.38 23.68 0.29
N GLU A 356 -20.69 24.82 0.14
CA GLU A 356 -19.76 25.10 -0.95
C GLU A 356 -18.38 25.45 -0.36
N PHE A 357 -17.36 24.66 -0.71
CA PHE A 357 -15.99 24.90 -0.25
C PHE A 357 -14.95 24.17 -1.10
N VAL A 358 -13.69 24.60 -0.98
CA VAL A 358 -12.51 23.86 -1.45
C VAL A 358 -11.56 23.70 -0.26
N HIS A 359 -11.15 22.48 0.04
CA HIS A 359 -10.34 22.16 1.21
C HIS A 359 -9.15 21.27 0.84
N LEU A 360 -7.93 21.78 1.06
CA LEU A 360 -6.68 21.04 0.89
C LEU A 360 -6.26 20.43 2.22
N VAL A 361 -6.05 19.13 2.23
CA VAL A 361 -5.43 18.40 3.35
C VAL A 361 -4.15 17.77 2.86
N SER A 362 -3.06 17.97 3.60
CA SER A 362 -1.81 17.23 3.40
C SER A 362 -1.25 16.71 4.70
N GLU A 363 -0.64 15.54 4.66
CA GLU A 363 0.09 14.94 5.77
C GLU A 363 1.37 14.29 5.24
N GLY A 364 2.45 14.38 6.01
CA GLY A 364 3.73 13.76 5.68
C GLY A 364 4.41 13.21 6.92
N ARG A 365 5.07 12.07 6.77
CA ARG A 365 5.96 11.49 7.77
C ARG A 365 7.26 11.08 7.09
N LEU A 366 8.38 11.49 7.67
CA LEU A 366 9.72 11.16 7.23
C LEU A 366 10.49 10.58 8.42
N THR A 367 11.02 9.37 8.29
CA THR A 367 11.87 8.72 9.28
C THR A 367 13.23 8.45 8.64
N MET A 368 14.32 8.80 9.31
CA MET A 368 15.68 8.63 8.79
C MET A 368 16.66 8.37 9.93
N PRO A 369 17.82 7.73 9.66
CA PRO A 369 18.91 7.71 10.61
C PRO A 369 19.44 9.12 10.82
N ALA A 370 19.90 9.38 12.03
CA ALA A 370 20.66 10.57 12.38
C ALA A 370 22.08 10.17 12.81
N LEU A 371 22.77 11.02 13.58
CA LEU A 371 24.14 10.77 14.02
C LEU A 371 24.22 9.51 14.90
N TRP A 372 25.33 8.77 14.80
CA TRP A 372 25.72 7.73 15.77
C TRP A 372 24.66 6.67 16.12
N ASN A 373 23.83 6.21 15.17
CA ASN A 373 22.71 5.26 15.34
C ASN A 373 21.38 5.84 15.83
N HIS A 374 21.30 7.16 16.01
CA HIS A 374 20.07 7.83 16.40
C HIS A 374 19.05 7.79 15.25
N SER A 375 17.79 8.10 15.55
CA SER A 375 16.75 8.28 14.53
C SER A 375 16.07 9.63 14.63
N LEU A 376 15.76 10.22 13.48
CA LEU A 376 14.98 11.44 13.33
C LEU A 376 13.65 11.10 12.66
N GLU A 377 12.55 11.50 13.28
CA GLU A 377 11.21 11.47 12.70
C GLU A 377 10.69 12.90 12.56
N LEU A 378 10.26 13.25 11.35
CA LEU A 378 9.53 14.48 11.05
C LEU A 378 8.10 14.11 10.67
N ARG A 379 7.14 14.82 11.24
CA ARG A 379 5.73 14.69 10.91
C ARG A 379 5.13 16.06 10.65
N GLY A 380 4.47 16.23 9.52
CA GLY A 380 3.79 17.46 9.15
C GLY A 380 2.34 17.21 8.79
N ARG A 381 1.46 18.17 9.08
CA ARG A 381 0.08 18.17 8.61
C ARG A 381 -0.39 19.59 8.34
N THR A 382 -1.12 19.77 7.24
CA THR A 382 -1.75 21.05 6.91
C THR A 382 -3.20 20.85 6.47
N HIS A 383 -4.05 21.78 6.91
CA HIS A 383 -5.43 21.94 6.45
C HIS A 383 -5.54 23.36 5.93
N GLN A 384 -6.10 23.54 4.74
CA GLN A 384 -6.23 24.85 4.11
C GLN A 384 -7.52 24.92 3.33
N THR A 385 -8.46 25.75 3.76
CA THR A 385 -9.61 26.11 2.94
C THR A 385 -9.18 27.15 1.90
N LEU A 386 -9.39 26.81 0.64
CA LEU A 386 -9.08 27.64 -0.51
C LEU A 386 -10.35 28.42 -0.90
N GLY A 387 -10.21 29.74 -1.08
CA GLY A 387 -11.33 30.65 -1.30
C GLY A 387 -11.72 31.45 -0.05
N GLY A 388 -12.84 32.17 -0.14
CA GLY A 388 -13.33 33.06 0.93
C GLY A 388 -14.33 32.42 1.91
N SER A 389 -14.94 31.29 1.54
CA SER A 389 -15.91 30.59 2.40
C SER A 389 -15.19 29.58 3.28
N ALA A 390 -15.47 29.58 4.58
CA ALA A 390 -14.93 28.58 5.50
C ALA A 390 -15.52 27.19 5.18
N ALA A 391 -14.72 26.13 5.36
CA ALA A 391 -15.24 24.77 5.30
C ALA A 391 -16.19 24.54 6.49
N PRO A 392 -17.23 23.69 6.35
CA PRO A 392 -18.18 23.44 7.42
C PRO A 392 -17.52 22.74 8.62
N ALA A 393 -18.13 22.84 9.81
CA ALA A 393 -17.49 22.43 11.06
C ALA A 393 -17.10 20.94 11.15
N GLN A 394 -17.73 20.08 10.36
CA GLN A 394 -17.38 18.67 10.14
C GLN A 394 -16.16 18.45 9.24
N ARG A 395 -15.48 19.52 8.79
CA ARG A 395 -14.16 19.50 8.13
C ARG A 395 -13.09 20.21 8.95
N TRP A 396 -13.46 20.77 10.09
CA TRP A 396 -12.49 21.36 11.02
C TRP A 396 -11.62 20.26 11.63
N THR A 397 -10.44 20.67 12.10
CA THR A 397 -9.51 19.83 12.87
C THR A 397 -9.20 20.48 14.20
N LEU A 398 -8.87 19.65 15.18
CA LEU A 398 -8.42 20.07 16.50
C LEU A 398 -6.92 20.28 16.55
N PHE A 399 -6.51 21.18 17.44
CA PHE A 399 -5.11 21.41 17.82
C PHE A 399 -4.99 21.68 19.32
N GLY A 400 -3.92 21.17 19.93
CA GLY A 400 -3.69 21.12 21.37
C GLY A 400 -3.78 19.71 21.98
N GLY A 401 -3.11 19.50 23.11
CA GLY A 401 -3.05 18.23 23.82
C GLY A 401 -1.92 17.30 23.36
N GLY A 402 -1.76 16.16 24.06
CA GLY A 402 -0.59 15.28 23.93
C GLY A 402 -0.33 14.63 22.56
N GLY A 403 -1.25 14.73 21.60
CA GLY A 403 -1.06 14.26 20.21
C GLY A 403 -0.66 15.36 19.23
N THR A 404 -0.60 16.62 19.67
CA THR A 404 -0.16 17.77 18.86
C THR A 404 0.86 18.60 19.66
N VAL A 405 0.42 19.61 20.41
CA VAL A 405 1.24 20.43 21.31
C VAL A 405 0.82 20.14 22.75
N PRO A 406 1.60 19.35 23.52
CA PRO A 406 1.22 18.88 24.86
C PRO A 406 1.10 20.00 25.90
N THR A 407 1.66 21.18 25.64
CA THR A 407 1.59 22.33 26.53
C THR A 407 0.25 23.06 26.48
N LEU A 408 -0.56 22.78 25.46
CA LEU A 408 -1.91 23.28 25.32
C LEU A 408 -2.93 22.26 25.82
N PRO A 409 -4.06 22.70 26.38
CA PRO A 409 -5.23 21.84 26.57
C PRO A 409 -5.67 21.15 25.28
N VAL A 410 -6.30 19.97 25.41
CA VAL A 410 -6.91 19.29 24.26
C VAL A 410 -7.96 20.21 23.64
N ALA A 411 -7.94 20.34 22.31
CA ALA A 411 -8.86 21.21 21.56
C ALA A 411 -8.77 22.70 21.92
N ALA A 412 -7.61 23.16 22.41
CA ALA A 412 -7.38 24.58 22.69
C ALA A 412 -7.58 25.48 21.45
N MET A 413 -7.30 24.94 20.26
CA MET A 413 -7.56 25.59 18.99
C MET A 413 -8.33 24.65 18.06
N ARG A 414 -9.15 25.23 17.18
CA ARG A 414 -9.97 24.50 16.21
C ARG A 414 -10.19 25.37 14.97
N GLY A 415 -10.26 24.73 13.80
CA GLY A 415 -10.75 25.39 12.59
C GLY A 415 -10.52 24.57 11.33
N ASP A 416 -10.85 25.16 10.19
CA ASP A 416 -10.64 24.61 8.84
C ASP A 416 -9.26 24.92 8.26
N ARG A 417 -8.40 25.57 9.04
CA ARG A 417 -7.00 25.80 8.73
C ARG A 417 -6.12 25.24 9.82
N LEU A 418 -5.03 24.59 9.43
CA LEU A 418 -4.02 23.99 10.32
C LEU A 418 -2.66 24.08 9.65
N VAL A 419 -1.65 24.41 10.44
CA VAL A 419 -0.25 24.07 10.15
C VAL A 419 0.30 23.38 11.39
N PHE A 420 0.87 22.19 11.20
CA PHE A 420 1.47 21.41 12.27
C PHE A 420 2.77 20.78 11.80
N LEU A 421 3.79 20.87 12.65
CA LEU A 421 5.08 20.22 12.47
C LEU A 421 5.52 19.62 13.81
N GLU A 422 5.95 18.36 13.76
CA GLU A 422 6.54 17.65 14.88
C GLU A 422 7.87 17.02 14.46
N THR A 423 8.85 17.17 15.32
CA THR A 423 10.19 16.59 15.20
C THR A 423 10.46 15.73 16.43
N LYS A 424 10.82 14.47 16.22
CA LYS A 424 11.28 13.56 17.26
C LYS A 424 12.70 13.09 16.96
N TYR A 425 13.56 13.16 17.95
CA TYR A 425 14.94 12.70 17.88
C TYR A 425 15.16 11.66 18.98
N ASP A 426 15.44 10.43 18.58
CA ASP A 426 15.59 9.30 19.50
C ASP A 426 17.05 8.86 19.58
N ILE A 427 17.55 8.75 20.82
CA ILE A 427 18.91 8.34 21.16
C ILE A 427 18.83 6.99 21.89
N PRO A 428 19.25 5.87 21.27
CA PRO A 428 19.21 4.57 21.91
C PRO A 428 20.10 4.50 23.16
N LEU A 429 19.53 4.14 24.31
CA LEU A 429 20.28 3.95 25.56
C LEU A 429 20.63 2.47 25.75
N ALA A 430 21.46 1.93 24.85
CA ALA A 430 21.83 0.50 24.82
C ALA A 430 22.47 -0.03 26.12
N TRP A 431 22.98 0.86 26.97
CA TRP A 431 23.58 0.56 28.28
C TRP A 431 22.54 0.31 29.39
N VAL A 432 21.28 0.71 29.19
CA VAL A 432 20.15 0.36 30.06
C VAL A 432 19.39 -0.77 29.41
N ARG A 433 19.25 -1.91 30.09
CA ARG A 433 18.40 -3.01 29.64
C ARG A 433 17.45 -3.40 30.75
N LEU A 434 16.16 -3.14 30.54
CA LEU A 434 15.14 -3.58 31.47
C LEU A 434 14.61 -4.96 31.05
N PRO A 435 14.39 -5.89 31.99
CA PRO A 435 13.69 -7.13 31.70
C PRO A 435 12.34 -6.84 31.04
N LEU A 436 11.97 -7.63 30.01
CA LEU A 436 10.69 -7.57 29.26
C LEU A 436 10.47 -6.32 28.39
N VAL A 437 10.99 -5.16 28.76
CA VAL A 437 10.70 -3.88 28.09
C VAL A 437 11.81 -3.47 27.10
N GLY A 438 13.01 -4.04 27.25
CA GLY A 438 14.16 -3.75 26.39
C GLY A 438 14.95 -2.51 26.82
N SER A 439 15.74 -1.98 25.90
CA SER A 439 16.49 -0.73 26.11
C SER A 439 15.59 0.47 25.79
N PRO A 440 15.54 1.51 26.65
CA PRO A 440 14.85 2.74 26.32
C PRO A 440 15.61 3.58 25.29
N ASP A 441 14.90 4.49 24.65
CA ASP A 441 15.48 5.63 23.95
C ASP A 441 15.29 6.89 24.79
N LEU A 442 16.31 7.76 24.82
CA LEU A 442 16.12 9.15 25.20
C LEU A 442 15.50 9.88 24.00
N ARG A 443 14.26 10.33 24.16
CA ARG A 443 13.52 11.06 23.13
C ARG A 443 13.57 12.55 23.42
N LEU A 444 13.99 13.32 22.42
CA LEU A 444 13.78 14.76 22.34
C LEU A 444 12.65 15.02 21.35
N GLN A 445 11.71 15.88 21.71
CA GLN A 445 10.54 16.20 20.89
C GLN A 445 10.36 17.71 20.80
N HIS A 446 10.08 18.18 19.60
CA HIS A 446 9.63 19.54 19.35
C HIS A 446 8.33 19.47 18.54
N ALA A 447 7.31 20.22 18.93
CA ALA A 447 6.08 20.32 18.18
C ALA A 447 5.65 21.79 18.11
N THR A 448 5.22 22.22 16.92
CA THR A 448 4.69 23.55 16.69
C THR A 448 3.51 23.53 15.74
N GLY A 449 2.60 24.48 15.91
CA GLY A 449 1.50 24.65 14.99
C GLY A 449 0.46 25.65 15.47
N ALA A 450 -0.59 25.77 14.69
CA ALA A 450 -1.79 26.54 15.00
C ALA A 450 -2.97 26.00 14.18
N ALA A 451 -4.18 26.10 14.75
CA ALA A 451 -5.42 25.92 14.01
C ALA A 451 -6.29 27.16 14.14
N TRP A 452 -7.00 27.52 13.06
CA TRP A 452 -7.85 28.71 13.03
C TRP A 452 -8.92 28.61 11.94
N VAL A 453 -9.87 29.52 11.98
CA VAL A 453 -10.99 29.55 11.03
C VAL A 453 -10.66 30.49 9.87
N THR A 454 -11.08 30.13 8.67
CA THR A 454 -11.02 31.02 7.51
C THR A 454 -11.66 32.38 7.83
N ASN A 455 -11.03 33.47 7.37
CA ASN A 455 -11.38 34.87 7.67
C ASN A 455 -11.08 35.33 9.11
N THR A 456 -10.46 34.51 9.96
CA THR A 456 -9.79 35.01 11.17
C THR A 456 -8.29 35.18 10.90
N PRO A 457 -7.62 36.16 11.53
CA PRO A 457 -6.16 36.23 11.52
C PRO A 457 -5.57 34.89 12.01
N MET A 458 -4.47 34.46 11.40
CA MET A 458 -3.72 33.31 11.89
C MET A 458 -3.16 33.66 13.28
N PRO A 459 -3.42 32.85 14.32
CA PRO A 459 -2.84 33.08 15.63
C PRO A 459 -1.34 32.79 15.60
N ASP A 460 -0.64 33.19 16.66
CA ASP A 460 0.77 32.85 16.83
C ASP A 460 0.96 31.32 16.85
N LEU A 461 2.09 30.87 16.31
CA LEU A 461 2.45 29.46 16.34
C LEU A 461 2.81 29.05 17.76
N GLU A 462 2.01 28.14 18.31
CA GLU A 462 2.28 27.54 19.60
C GLU A 462 3.43 26.54 19.46
N GLN A 463 4.22 26.41 20.53
CA GLN A 463 5.39 25.57 20.53
C GLN A 463 5.49 24.76 21.82
N SER A 464 6.10 23.58 21.70
CA SER A 464 6.50 22.79 22.85
C SER A 464 7.84 22.11 22.56
N ILE A 465 8.68 22.07 23.58
CA ILE A 465 9.90 21.28 23.60
C ILE A 465 9.78 20.29 24.74
N GLY A 466 10.09 19.03 24.48
CA GLY A 466 10.08 17.99 25.49
C GLY A 466 11.24 17.03 25.41
N ALA A 467 11.51 16.39 26.54
CA ALA A 467 12.51 15.35 26.67
C ALA A 467 12.01 14.26 27.61
N GLY A 468 12.42 13.02 27.39
CA GLY A 468 12.12 11.92 28.29
C GLY A 468 12.48 10.56 27.75
N LEU A 469 11.93 9.51 28.35
CA LEU A 469 12.27 8.13 28.03
C LEU A 469 11.14 7.48 27.24
N ARG A 470 11.52 6.76 26.20
CA ARG A 470 10.64 5.92 25.40
C ARG A 470 11.06 4.47 25.53
N PHE A 471 10.07 3.63 25.76
CA PHE A 471 10.15 2.19 25.70
C PHE A 471 9.35 1.69 24.49
N PHE A 472 9.39 0.39 24.22
CA PHE A 472 8.72 -0.21 23.07
C PHE A 472 7.25 0.22 22.90
N LEU A 473 6.48 0.34 23.99
CA LEU A 473 5.06 0.73 23.94
C LEU A 473 4.69 1.97 24.74
N ILE A 474 5.56 2.45 25.62
CA ILE A 474 5.26 3.49 26.61
C ILE A 474 6.31 4.58 26.50
N GLN A 475 5.90 5.84 26.59
CA GLN A 475 6.82 6.97 26.73
C GLN A 475 6.40 7.84 27.90
N ALA A 476 7.38 8.38 28.61
CA ALA A 476 7.20 9.37 29.65
C ALA A 476 8.04 10.60 29.27
N LEU A 477 7.38 11.72 29.00
CA LEU A 477 8.01 12.95 28.51
C LEU A 477 7.65 14.13 29.42
N VAL A 478 8.59 15.05 29.58
CA VAL A 478 8.36 16.35 30.19
C VAL A 478 8.41 17.38 29.08
N HIS A 479 7.35 18.18 28.95
CA HIS A 479 7.23 19.24 27.96
C HIS A 479 7.23 20.60 28.63
N VAL A 480 7.78 21.60 27.97
CA VAL A 480 7.72 23.01 28.35
C VAL A 480 7.31 23.84 27.15
N ASP A 481 6.54 24.88 27.39
CA ASP A 481 6.34 25.95 26.42
C ASP A 481 7.53 26.91 26.57
N PRO A 482 8.40 27.04 25.55
CA PRO A 482 9.57 27.92 25.62
C PRO A 482 9.21 29.41 25.72
N ALA A 483 7.99 29.81 25.33
CA ALA A 483 7.53 31.19 25.40
C ALA A 483 6.97 31.56 26.78
N ALA A 484 6.50 30.59 27.57
CA ALA A 484 5.91 30.81 28.88
C ALA A 484 6.92 31.39 29.90
N ARG A 485 6.50 32.44 30.63
CA ARG A 485 7.24 33.04 31.74
C ARG A 485 6.36 33.11 32.99
N PRO A 486 6.63 32.32 34.05
CA PRO A 486 7.67 31.31 34.19
C PRO A 486 7.38 30.03 33.37
N LEU A 487 8.43 29.23 33.11
CA LEU A 487 8.30 27.91 32.47
C LEU A 487 7.46 26.99 33.36
N ARG A 488 6.47 26.31 32.76
CA ARG A 488 5.59 25.34 33.45
C ARG A 488 5.77 23.96 32.82
N PRO A 489 6.44 23.01 33.49
CA PRO A 489 6.61 21.67 32.96
C PRO A 489 5.27 20.92 32.97
N ILE A 490 4.98 20.22 31.88
CA ILE A 490 3.83 19.33 31.73
C ILE A 490 4.33 17.92 31.48
N TYR A 491 3.90 17.00 32.32
CA TYR A 491 4.27 15.59 32.25
C TYR A 491 3.27 14.84 31.39
N SER A 492 3.74 14.12 30.40
CA SER A 492 2.90 13.28 29.55
C SER A 492 3.35 11.82 29.64
N ILE A 493 2.37 10.92 29.81
CA ILE A 493 2.56 9.49 29.61
C ILE A 493 1.77 9.13 28.37
N GLY A 494 2.48 8.67 27.35
CA GLY A 494 1.89 8.27 26.08
C GLY A 494 2.25 6.84 25.76
N THR A 495 1.63 6.32 24.71
CA THR A 495 2.09 5.12 24.05
C THR A 495 2.48 5.47 22.62
N GLY A 496 3.47 4.78 22.09
CA GLY A 496 3.93 4.97 20.72
C GLY A 496 4.14 3.63 20.07
N PHE A 497 3.24 3.21 19.19
CA PHE A 497 3.51 2.08 18.31
C PHE A 497 4.37 2.57 17.15
N GLN A 498 5.54 1.94 16.96
CA GLN A 498 6.22 1.94 15.67
C GLN A 498 5.72 0.71 14.90
N PHE A 499 5.18 0.94 13.70
CA PHE A 499 4.91 -0.12 12.72
C PHE A 499 5.98 -0.06 11.64
#